data_AF-A0A2V5RU30-F1
#
_entry.id   AF-A0A2V5RU30-F1
#
_cell.length_a   1.000
_cell.length_b   1.000
_cell.length_c   1.000
_cell.angle_alpha   90.00
_cell.angle_beta   90.00
_cell.angle_gamma   90.00
#
_symmetry.space_group_name_H-M   'P 1'
#
loop_
_entity.id
_entity.type
_entity.pdbx_description
1 polymer ?
#
loop_
_entity_poly.entity_id
_entity_poly.type
_entity_poly.pdbx_seq_one_letter_code
_entity_poly.pdbx_strand_id
1 'polypeptide(L)' 'MTERPTRIEKDSMGEMSLPANALHGASTHRAVLNFPVSGYRFSRPFIRALGLIKGAA' A
#
# COMPACT_ATOMS: atom_id res chain seq x y z
N MET A 1 14.72 -21.28 2.14
CA MET A 1 14.08 -19.96 1.92
C MET A 1 12.66 -20.09 2.41
N THR A 2 12.34 -19.57 3.59
CA THR A 2 10.96 -19.61 4.11
C THR A 2 10.10 -18.67 3.27
N GLU A 3 9.14 -19.20 2.52
CA GLU A 3 8.13 -18.40 1.83
C GLU A 3 7.38 -17.58 2.88
N ARG A 4 7.35 -16.25 2.70
CA ARG A 4 6.53 -15.38 3.53
C ARG A 4 5.08 -15.56 3.08
N PRO A 5 4.12 -15.69 4.00
CA PRO A 5 2.72 -15.84 3.63
C PRO A 5 2.24 -14.65 2.78
N THR A 6 1.46 -14.94 1.75
CA THR A 6 0.89 -13.95 0.81
C THR A 6 -0.64 -14.01 0.80
N ARG A 7 -1.29 -12.91 0.44
CA ARG A 7 -2.73 -12.83 0.17
C ARG A 7 -2.99 -12.24 -1.22
N ILE A 8 -4.11 -12.59 -1.83
CA ILE A 8 -4.53 -12.03 -3.12
C ILE A 8 -5.51 -10.88 -2.86
N GLU A 9 -5.27 -9.73 -3.49
CA GLU A 9 -6.15 -8.56 -3.52
C GLU A 9 -6.58 -8.27 -4.96
N LYS A 10 -7.78 -7.72 -5.14
CA LYS A 10 -8.30 -7.35 -6.46
C LYS A 10 -8.60 -5.85 -6.52
N ASP A 11 -8.05 -5.18 -7.53
CA ASP A 11 -8.44 -3.83 -7.91
C ASP A 11 -9.04 -3.79 -9.34
N SER A 12 -9.33 -2.60 -9.85
CA SER A 12 -9.87 -2.44 -11.22
C SER A 12 -8.91 -2.89 -12.33
N MET A 13 -7.64 -3.09 -12.02
CA MET A 13 -6.61 -3.59 -12.95
C MET A 13 -6.32 -5.08 -12.77
N GLY A 14 -7.13 -5.79 -11.97
CA GLY A 14 -7.06 -7.24 -11.78
C GLY A 14 -6.54 -7.66 -10.41
N GLU A 15 -6.12 -8.92 -10.31
CA GLU A 15 -5.64 -9.54 -9.08
C GLU A 15 -4.14 -9.27 -8.87
N MET A 16 -3.73 -9.21 -7.60
CA MET A 16 -2.35 -8.97 -7.19
C MET A 16 -2.04 -9.76 -5.93
N SER A 17 -0.88 -10.42 -5.89
CA SER A 17 -0.36 -11.07 -4.68
C SER A 17 0.42 -10.08 -3.84
N LEU A 18 0.08 -9.97 -2.55
CA LEU A 18 0.72 -9.09 -1.57
C LEU A 18 1.22 -9.89 -0.37
N PRO A 19 2.25 -9.42 0.35
CA PRO A 19 2.61 -9.97 1.65
C PRO A 19 1.42 -9.96 2.61
N ALA A 20 1.18 -11.06 3.32
CA ALA A 20 0.01 -11.19 4.20
C ALA A 20 0.00 -10.14 5.33
N ASN A 21 1.17 -9.65 5.74
CA ASN A 21 1.32 -8.62 6.77
C ASN A 21 1.20 -7.17 6.25
N ALA A 22 1.00 -6.96 4.94
CA ALA A 22 0.80 -5.63 4.39
C ALA A 22 -0.59 -5.09 4.79
N LEU A 23 -0.65 -3.90 5.38
CA LEU A 23 -1.93 -3.25 5.70
C LEU A 23 -2.55 -2.49 4.51
N HIS A 24 -1.83 -2.40 3.40
CA HIS A 24 -2.30 -1.74 2.18
C HIS A 24 -2.81 -2.76 1.16
N GLY A 25 -3.62 -2.31 0.19
CA GLY A 25 -4.19 -3.14 -0.87
C GLY A 25 -3.43 -3.08 -2.20
N ALA A 26 -4.01 -3.72 -3.22
CA ALA A 26 -3.41 -3.86 -4.57
C ALA A 26 -2.96 -2.53 -5.18
N SER A 27 -3.80 -1.50 -5.16
CA SER A 27 -3.47 -0.23 -5.81
C SER A 27 -2.24 0.46 -5.19
N THR A 28 -2.09 0.41 -3.86
CA THR A 28 -0.89 0.92 -3.18
C THR A 28 0.32 0.06 -3.51
N HIS A 29 0.17 -1.26 -3.56
CA HIS A 29 1.28 -2.15 -3.89
C HIS A 29 1.78 -1.92 -5.33
N ARG A 30 0.88 -1.66 -6.29
CA ARG A 30 1.25 -1.25 -7.64
C ARG A 30 1.99 0.09 -7.66
N ALA A 31 1.57 1.07 -6.86
CA ALA A 31 2.29 2.33 -6.75
C ALA A 31 3.73 2.14 -6.25
N VAL A 32 3.96 1.21 -5.32
CA VAL A 32 5.32 0.85 -4.87
C VAL A 32 6.17 0.29 -6.02
N LEU A 33 5.60 -0.57 -6.88
CA LEU A 33 6.31 -1.15 -8.02
C LEU A 33 6.52 -0.16 -9.16
N ASN A 34 5.56 0.75 -9.40
CA ASN A 34 5.58 1.68 -10.53
C ASN A 34 6.43 2.92 -10.29
N PHE A 35 6.63 3.35 -9.04
CA PHE A 35 7.33 4.59 -8.70
C PHE A 35 8.60 4.41 -7.82
N PRO A 36 9.55 3.52 -8.17
CA PRO A 36 10.82 3.39 -7.45
C PRO A 36 11.82 4.49 -7.86
N VAL A 37 11.47 5.76 -7.64
CA VAL A 37 12.25 6.91 -8.16
C VAL A 37 13.31 7.39 -7.16
N SER A 38 12.89 7.86 -5.97
CA SER A 38 13.78 8.56 -5.02
C SER A 38 13.84 7.94 -3.62
N GLY A 39 12.91 7.03 -3.30
CA GLY A 39 12.78 6.47 -1.94
C GLY A 39 12.22 7.44 -0.88
N TYR A 40 11.91 8.69 -1.25
CA TYR A 40 11.24 9.62 -0.35
C TYR A 40 9.85 9.13 0.03
N ARG A 41 9.49 9.33 1.31
CA ARG A 41 8.19 8.94 1.87
C ARG A 41 7.42 10.19 2.26
N PHE A 42 6.09 10.07 2.28
CA PHE A 42 5.25 11.09 2.89
C PHE A 42 5.66 11.35 4.34
N SER A 43 5.65 12.62 4.73
CA SER A 43 5.97 13.02 6.09
C SER A 43 4.89 12.52 7.07
N ARG A 44 5.27 12.30 8.34
CA ARG A 44 4.31 11.88 9.38
C ARG A 44 3.14 12.87 9.55
N PRO A 45 3.34 14.21 9.51
CA PRO A 45 2.24 15.16 9.56
C PRO A 45 1.24 14.99 8.41
N PHE A 46 1.72 14.72 7.19
CA PHE A 46 0.87 14.50 6.03
C PHE A 46 -0.01 13.25 6.18
N ILE A 47 0.57 12.13 6.60
CA ILE A 47 -0.17 10.88 6.85
C ILE A 47 -1.21 11.09 7.96
N ARG A 48 -0.86 11.83 9.02
CA ARG A 48 -1.80 12.18 10.10
C ARG A 48 -2.98 13.00 9.58
N ALA A 49 -2.71 14.00 8.74
CA ALA A 49 -3.76 14.84 8.15
C ALA A 49 -4.75 14.00 7.32
N LEU A 50 -4.25 13.08 6.48
CA LEU A 50 -5.11 12.15 5.73
C LEU A 50 -5.97 11.28 6.66
N GLY A 51 -5.39 10.76 7.75
CA GLY A 51 -6.14 9.99 8.75
C GLY A 51 -7.25 10.80 9.42
N LEU A 52 -6.98 12.06 9.79
CA LEU A 52 -7.98 12.95 10.37
C LEU A 52 -9.12 13.26 9.39
N ILE A 53 -8.78 13.56 8.13
CA ILE A 53 -9.78 13.81 7.07
C ILE A 53 -10.68 12.59 6.88
N LYS A 54 -10.08 11.39 6.82
CA LYS A 54 -10.84 10.14 6.67
C LYS A 54 -11.64 9.75 7.91
N GLY A 55 -11.21 10.17 9.11
CA GLY A 55 -11.97 9.95 10.34
C GLY A 55 -13.13 10.93 10.53
N ALA A 56 -13.13 12.06 9.82
CA ALA A 56 -14.17 13.09 9.91
C ALA A 56 -15.22 13.01 8.78
N ALA A 57 -14.97 12.21 7.74
CA ALA A 57 -15.86 11.97 6.60
C ALA A 57 -16.73 10.74 6.84
#